data_AF-A0A7U6KQW8-F1
#
_entry.id   AF-A0A7U6KQW8-F1
#
_cell.length_a   1.000
_cell.length_b   1.000
_cell.length_c   1.000
_cell.angle_alpha   90.00
_cell.angle_beta   90.00
_cell.angle_gamma   90.00
#
_symmetry.space_group_name_H-M   'P 1'
#
loop_
_entity.id
_entity.type
_entity.pdbx_description
1 polymer ?
#
loop_
_entity_poly.entity_id
_entity_poly.type
_entity_poly.pdbx_seq_one_letter_code
_entity_poly.pdbx_strand_id
1 'polypeptide(L)'
;MQQDDGKWRVQFAMPSKYTMETSAKPNNPEVEIVEVRAQNYDIIKFSGFTGSNKVDKKTQELRNWMQSKHLTPTGEPELARYDEPWALPFLRRNEVMIAYEQK
;
A
#
# COMPACT_ATOMS: atom_id res chain seq x y z
N MET A 1 6.30 -0.90 0.51
CA MET A 1 6.74 -0.16 1.72
C MET A 1 7.75 0.85 1.23
N GLN A 2 7.49 2.16 1.36
CA GLN A 2 8.45 3.16 0.91
C GLN A 2 9.67 3.12 1.85
N GLN A 3 10.79 2.67 1.31
CA GLN A 3 12.08 2.69 1.97
C GLN A 3 12.78 3.95 1.48
N ASP A 4 12.77 4.98 2.31
CA ASP A 4 13.61 6.16 2.12
C ASP A 4 14.59 6.19 3.30
N ASP A 5 15.89 6.06 2.99
CA ASP A 5 17.01 6.21 3.94
C ASP A 5 16.96 5.34 5.22
N GLY A 6 16.45 4.10 5.11
CA GLY A 6 16.38 3.14 6.23
C GLY A 6 15.24 3.39 7.22
N LYS A 7 14.33 4.31 6.93
CA LYS A 7 13.16 4.62 7.76
C LYS A 7 11.90 3.97 7.19
N TRP A 8 11.01 3.52 8.08
CA TRP A 8 9.72 2.94 7.71
C TRP A 8 8.64 4.03 7.74
N ARG A 9 7.96 4.24 6.61
CA ARG A 9 6.74 5.05 6.55
C ARG A 9 5.51 4.17 6.79
N VAL A 10 4.67 4.58 7.74
CA VAL A 10 3.36 3.97 8.01
C VAL A 10 2.29 5.01 7.72
N GLN A 11 1.23 4.60 7.02
CA GLN A 11 0.12 5.46 6.65
C GLN A 11 -1.19 4.90 7.21
N PHE A 12 -2.08 5.80 7.61
CA PHE A 12 -3.41 5.47 8.10
C PHE A 12 -4.44 6.24 7.27
N ALA A 13 -5.46 5.54 6.78
CA ALA A 13 -6.56 6.17 6.06
C ALA A 13 -7.56 6.75 7.07
N MET A 14 -7.91 8.03 6.88
CA MET A 14 -8.90 8.70 7.71
C MET A 14 -10.32 8.22 7.35
N PRO A 15 -11.21 7.98 8.34
CA PRO A 15 -12.61 7.73 8.07
C PRO A 15 -13.27 8.90 7.33
N SER A 16 -14.18 8.61 6.41
CA SER A 16 -14.82 9.60 5.52
C SER A 16 -15.54 10.76 6.21
N LYS A 17 -15.86 10.62 7.50
CA LYS A 17 -16.48 11.68 8.32
C LYS A 17 -15.52 12.81 8.70
N TYR A 18 -14.21 12.61 8.53
CA TYR A 18 -13.18 13.60 8.84
C TYR A 18 -12.61 14.20 7.56
N THR A 19 -12.53 15.51 7.52
CA THR A 19 -11.91 16.34 6.48
C THR A 19 -10.62 16.97 7.02
N MET A 20 -9.82 17.58 6.16
CA MET A 20 -8.62 18.34 6.58
C MET A 20 -8.95 19.40 7.65
N GLU A 21 -10.14 20.00 7.56
CA GLU A 21 -10.58 21.07 8.45
C GLU A 21 -11.12 20.56 9.81
N THR A 22 -11.59 19.31 9.86
CA THR A 22 -12.22 18.71 11.06
C THR A 22 -11.31 17.71 11.76
N SER A 23 -10.17 17.36 11.15
CA SER A 23 -9.21 16.45 11.73
C SER A 23 -8.49 17.09 12.91
N ALA A 24 -8.44 16.39 14.04
CA ALA A 24 -7.70 16.84 15.20
C ALA A 24 -6.21 17.00 14.85
N LYS A 25 -5.60 18.10 15.30
CA LYS A 25 -4.18 18.33 15.11
C LYS A 25 -3.40 17.21 15.80
N PRO A 26 -2.49 16.51 15.09
CA PRO A 26 -1.65 15.51 15.71
C PRO A 26 -0.88 16.12 16.89
N ASN A 27 -0.79 15.38 17.99
CA ASN A 27 0.01 15.78 19.15
C ASN A 27 1.51 15.48 18.97
N ASN A 28 1.86 14.70 17.95
CA ASN A 28 3.23 14.39 17.56
C ASN A 28 3.58 15.16 16.28
N PRO A 29 4.64 16.02 16.28
CA PRO A 29 5.06 16.76 15.09
C PRO A 29 5.60 15.88 13.95
N GLU A 30 5.93 14.61 14.19
CA GLU A 30 6.34 13.65 13.15
C GLU A 30 5.15 13.08 12.35
N VAL A 31 3.92 13.38 12.77
CA VAL A 31 2.71 12.90 12.12
C VAL A 31 2.11 14.05 11.31
N GLU A 32 2.07 13.86 10.01
CA GLU A 32 1.48 14.82 9.06
C GLU A 32 0.17 14.27 8.50
N ILE A 33 -0.83 15.14 8.36
CA ILE A 33 -2.06 14.83 7.64
C ILE A 33 -1.88 15.34 6.21
N VAL A 34 -1.92 14.42 5.25
CA VAL A 34 -1.75 14.71 3.83
C VAL A 34 -3.00 14.34 3.05
N GLU A 35 -3.36 15.18 2.09
CA GLU A 35 -4.42 14.86 1.13
C GLU A 35 -3.81 14.01 0.01
N VAL A 36 -4.34 12.79 -0.15
CA VAL A 36 -3.92 11.88 -1.23
C VAL A 36 -4.97 11.97 -2.33
N ARG A 37 -4.53 12.35 -3.54
CA ARG A 37 -5.42 12.42 -4.71
C ARG A 37 -5.87 11.02 -5.13
N ALA A 38 -7.04 10.95 -5.75
CA ALA A 38 -7.52 9.71 -6.35
C ALA A 38 -6.53 9.20 -7.41
N GLN A 39 -6.15 7.94 -7.30
CA GLN A 39 -5.21 7.28 -8.19
C GLN A 39 -5.68 5.85 -8.50
N ASN A 40 -5.35 5.36 -9.70
CA ASN A 40 -5.64 3.99 -10.08
C ASN A 40 -4.51 3.07 -9.61
N TYR A 41 -4.91 1.92 -9.05
CA TYR A 41 -3.97 0.92 -8.55
C TYR A 41 -4.28 -0.44 -9.16
N ASP A 42 -3.21 -1.13 -9.53
CA ASP A 42 -3.28 -2.55 -9.84
C ASP A 42 -2.86 -3.36 -8.63
N ILE A 43 -3.53 -4.49 -8.38
CA ILE A 43 -3.49 -5.17 -7.08
C ILE A 43 -3.38 -6.68 -7.28
N ILE A 44 -2.39 -7.28 -6.61
CA ILE A 44 -2.30 -8.73 -6.44
C ILE A 44 -2.58 -9.14 -4.99
N LYS A 45 -3.60 -9.98 -4.81
CA LYS A 45 -4.00 -10.56 -3.53
C LYS A 45 -3.24 -11.85 -3.23
N PHE A 46 -2.78 -12.01 -2.00
CA PHE A 46 -2.13 -13.24 -1.53
C PHE A 46 -2.31 -13.47 -0.03
N SER A 47 -2.21 -14.74 0.40
CA SER A 47 -2.33 -15.13 1.81
C SER A 47 -1.01 -15.63 2.39
N GLY A 48 -0.94 -15.80 3.72
CA GLY A 48 0.24 -16.25 4.46
C GLY A 48 1.12 -15.13 4.99
N PHE A 49 2.37 -15.47 5.31
CA PHE A 49 3.36 -14.53 5.82
C PHE A 49 3.85 -13.55 4.74
N THR A 50 4.17 -12.32 5.15
CA THR A 50 4.68 -11.23 4.30
C THR A 50 6.20 -11.07 4.44
N GLY A 51 6.96 -12.16 4.28
CA GLY A 51 8.43 -12.06 4.21
C GLY A 51 8.88 -11.32 2.94
N SER A 52 10.00 -10.61 3.00
CA SER A 52 10.55 -9.80 1.90
C SER A 52 10.55 -10.55 0.57
N ASN A 53 11.14 -11.75 0.54
CA ASN A 53 11.21 -12.59 -0.66
C ASN A 53 9.84 -12.88 -1.31
N LYS A 54 8.78 -13.03 -0.49
CA LYS A 54 7.44 -13.31 -1.00
C LYS A 54 6.78 -12.06 -1.55
N VAL A 55 6.96 -10.93 -0.86
CA VAL A 55 6.50 -9.62 -1.32
C VAL A 55 7.18 -9.28 -2.64
N ASP A 56 8.50 -9.45 -2.75
CA ASP A 56 9.27 -9.20 -3.97
C ASP A 56 8.79 -10.08 -5.13
N LYS A 57 8.57 -11.38 -4.88
CA LYS A 57 8.01 -12.28 -5.90
C LYS A 57 6.64 -11.81 -6.40
N LYS A 58 5.75 -11.38 -5.49
CA LYS A 58 4.42 -10.89 -5.83
C LYS A 58 4.46 -9.54 -6.55
N THR A 59 5.38 -8.67 -6.17
CA THR A 59 5.67 -7.42 -6.88
C THR A 59 6.08 -7.69 -8.33
N GLN A 60 7.01 -8.63 -8.55
CA GLN A 60 7.45 -8.96 -9.92
C GLN A 60 6.33 -9.59 -10.75
N GLU A 61 5.52 -10.47 -10.15
CA GLU A 61 4.34 -11.06 -10.79
C GLU A 61 3.33 -9.98 -11.23
N LEU A 62 3.06 -9.01 -10.37
CA LEU A 62 2.20 -7.86 -10.68
C LEU A 62 2.79 -7.00 -11.80
N ARG A 63 4.08 -6.64 -11.74
CA ARG A 63 4.74 -5.85 -12.79
C ARG A 63 4.69 -6.52 -14.16
N ASN A 64 4.91 -7.84 -14.21
CA ASN A 64 4.83 -8.60 -15.46
C ASN A 64 3.39 -8.61 -16.02
N TRP A 65 2.40 -8.73 -15.15
CA TRP A 65 1.00 -8.66 -15.55
C TRP A 65 0.63 -7.26 -16.07
N MET A 66 1.04 -6.19 -15.39
CA MET A 66 0.84 -4.81 -15.83
C MET A 66 1.45 -4.56 -17.23
N GLN A 67 2.66 -5.07 -17.48
CA GLN A 67 3.32 -4.98 -18.79
C GLN A 67 2.50 -5.68 -19.88
N SER A 68 1.94 -6.85 -19.59
CA SER A 68 1.07 -7.57 -20.54
C SER A 68 -0.22 -6.82 -20.88
N LYS A 69 -0.63 -5.87 -20.03
CA LYS A 69 -1.81 -5.02 -20.19
C LYS A 69 -1.47 -3.62 -20.70
N HIS A 70 -0.20 -3.36 -21.02
CA HIS A 70 0.29 -2.05 -21.45
C HIS A 70 -0.01 -0.93 -20.43
N LEU A 71 -0.06 -1.27 -19.14
CA LEU A 71 -0.22 -0.29 -18.06
C LEU A 71 1.13 0.31 -17.69
N THR A 72 1.19 1.64 -17.53
CA THR A 72 2.42 2.33 -17.11
C THR A 72 2.38 2.54 -15.60
N PRO A 73 3.26 1.88 -14.82
CA PRO A 73 3.35 2.12 -13.39
C PRO A 73 3.87 3.53 -13.13
N THR A 74 3.24 4.25 -12.21
CA THR A 74 3.56 5.63 -11.84
C THR A 74 4.11 5.76 -10.42
N GLY A 75 4.12 4.67 -9.65
CA GLY A 75 4.62 4.66 -8.28
C GLY A 75 5.36 3.37 -7.91
N GLU A 76 5.90 3.39 -6.68
CA GLU A 76 6.56 2.24 -6.08
C GLU A 76 5.55 1.22 -5.50
N PRO A 77 5.93 -0.06 -5.35
CA PRO A 77 5.07 -1.08 -4.79
C PRO A 77 4.75 -0.85 -3.30
N GLU A 78 3.47 -0.84 -2.99
CA GLU A 78 2.94 -0.71 -1.64
C GLU A 78 2.42 -2.06 -1.13
N LEU A 79 2.63 -2.33 0.16
CA LEU A 79 2.17 -3.55 0.81
C LEU A 79 1.06 -3.18 1.78
N ALA A 80 -0.16 -3.58 1.45
CA ALA A 80 -1.32 -3.44 2.33
C ALA A 80 -1.54 -4.75 3.11
N ARG A 81 -1.57 -4.62 4.44
CA ARG A 81 -1.82 -5.71 5.39
C ARG A 81 -3.06 -5.34 6.18
N TYR A 82 -4.08 -6.18 6.09
CA TYR A 82 -5.38 -5.90 6.70
C TYR A 82 -5.56 -6.64 8.02
N ASP A 83 -5.09 -7.90 8.08
CA ASP A 83 -5.31 -8.75 9.24
C ASP A 83 -4.23 -8.61 10.31
N GLU A 84 -4.64 -8.84 11.54
CA GLU A 84 -3.79 -8.71 12.71
C GLU A 84 -2.79 -9.88 12.84
N PRO A 85 -1.67 -9.70 13.58
CA PRO A 85 -0.64 -10.73 13.68
C PRO A 85 -1.10 -12.05 14.32
N TRP A 86 -2.23 -12.08 15.04
CA TRP A 86 -2.81 -13.30 15.61
C TRP A 86 -3.76 -14.06 14.67
N ALA A 87 -4.16 -13.46 13.54
CA ALA A 87 -4.99 -14.14 12.55
C ALA A 87 -4.26 -15.37 11.97
N LEU A 88 -4.99 -16.47 11.70
CA LEU A 88 -4.38 -17.67 11.12
C LEU A 88 -3.73 -17.35 9.76
N PRO A 89 -2.47 -17.75 9.50
CA PRO A 89 -1.72 -17.28 8.33
C PRO A 89 -2.44 -17.48 6.99
N PHE A 90 -3.17 -18.59 6.81
CA PHE A 90 -3.89 -18.89 5.58
C PHE A 90 -5.19 -18.08 5.40
N LEU A 91 -5.72 -17.48 6.46
CA LEU A 91 -6.88 -16.58 6.41
C LEU A 91 -6.48 -15.13 6.19
N ARG A 92 -5.20 -14.78 6.35
CA ARG A 92 -4.71 -13.41 6.14
C ARG A 92 -4.83 -13.01 4.67
N ARG A 93 -5.33 -11.81 4.44
CA ARG A 93 -5.33 -11.07 3.19
C ARG A 93 -4.20 -10.05 3.21
N ASN A 94 -3.29 -10.21 2.27
CA ASN A 94 -2.25 -9.24 1.97
C ASN A 94 -2.35 -8.84 0.51
N GLU A 95 -2.00 -7.61 0.22
CA GLU A 95 -2.05 -7.04 -1.12
C GLU A 95 -0.74 -6.32 -1.44
N VAL A 96 -0.20 -6.58 -2.64
CA VAL A 96 0.78 -5.68 -3.24
C VAL A 96 0.04 -4.81 -4.26
N MET A 97 0.26 -3.51 -4.17
CA MET A 97 -0.42 -2.50 -4.95
C MET A 97 0.62 -1.67 -5.71
N ILE A 98 0.36 -1.38 -6.99
CA ILE A 98 1.21 -0.48 -7.78
C ILE A 98 0.29 0.54 -8.46
N ALA A 99 0.56 1.82 -8.20
CA ALA A 99 -0.11 2.92 -8.88
C ALA A 99 0.20 2.90 -10.38
N TYR A 100 -0.80 3.16 -11.22
CA TYR A 100 -0.61 3.29 -12.66
C TYR A 100 -1.44 4.43 -13.23
N GLU A 101 -1.00 4.92 -14.39
CA GLU A 101 -1.79 5.80 -15.24
C GLU A 101 -2.27 5.01 -16.46
N GLN A 102 -3.55 5.18 -16.77
CA GLN A 102 -4.13 4.65 -17.99
C GLN A 102 -3.80 5.61 -19.12
N LYS A 103 -3.19 5.09 -20.18
CA LYS A 103 -2.85 5.87 -21.38
C LYS A 103 -4.08 6.20 -22.21
#